data_AF-A0A0J6Z435-F1
#
_entry.id   AF-A0A0J6Z435-F1
#
_cell.length_a   1.000
_cell.length_b   1.000
_cell.length_c   1.000
_cell.angle_alpha   90.00
_cell.angle_beta   90.00
_cell.angle_gamma   90.00
#
_symmetry.space_group_name_H-M   'P 1'
#
loop_
_entity.id
_entity.type
_entity.pdbx_description
1 polymer ?
#
loop_
_entity_poly.entity_id
_entity_poly.type
_entity_poly.pdbx_seq_one_letter_code
_entity_poly.pdbx_strand_id
1 'polypeptide(L)'
;MSRRSEQKKARRKKRRAVRDDAWVPARVAEQLEIAAELEDFDARLTERGWEFSEDVDDETGAAWYWPASEAEVADEDEVVNVTVVLLTPEDEGEVAHVVFVGTADDYQFNLSELFEHLDTIEAYRLGDPMPVFA
;
A
#
# COMPACT_ATOMS: atom_id res chain seq x y z
N MET A 1 25.64 31.69 43.63
CA MET A 1 25.08 31.25 42.32
C MET A 1 24.05 32.28 41.86
N SER A 2 24.25 32.91 40.69
CA SER A 2 23.48 34.09 40.25
C SER A 2 22.27 33.72 39.38
N ARG A 3 21.08 34.28 39.71
CA ARG A 3 19.80 34.11 39.01
C ARG A 3 19.86 34.38 37.49
N ARG A 4 20.80 35.23 37.05
CA ARG A 4 20.99 35.55 35.61
C ARG A 4 21.60 34.38 34.81
N SER A 5 22.39 33.52 35.44
CA SER A 5 23.01 32.36 34.79
C SER A 5 21.99 31.25 34.52
N GLU A 6 21.11 31.02 35.49
CA GLU A 6 20.02 30.03 35.40
C GLU A 6 19.00 30.39 34.31
N GLN A 7 18.60 31.66 34.19
CA GLN A 7 17.71 32.09 33.10
C GLN A 7 18.34 31.89 31.70
N LYS A 8 19.65 32.12 31.58
CA LYS A 8 20.35 31.96 30.30
C LYS A 8 20.48 30.48 29.93
N LYS A 9 20.73 29.60 30.90
CA LYS A 9 20.71 28.14 30.72
C LYS A 9 19.33 27.63 30.35
N ALA A 10 18.28 28.09 31.03
CA ALA A 10 16.90 27.71 30.75
C ALA A 10 16.48 28.09 29.32
N ARG A 11 16.82 29.31 28.87
CA ARG A 11 16.57 29.74 27.49
C ARG A 11 17.34 28.89 26.47
N ARG A 12 18.60 28.55 26.76
CA ARG A 12 19.42 27.72 25.86
C ARG A 12 18.90 26.28 25.79
N LYS A 13 18.45 25.72 26.91
CA LYS A 13 17.80 24.40 26.97
C LYS A 13 16.47 24.38 26.21
N LYS A 14 15.64 25.43 26.37
CA LYS A 14 14.35 25.56 25.65
C LYS A 14 14.55 25.70 24.13
N ARG A 15 15.55 26.47 23.70
CA ARG A 15 15.91 26.60 22.27
C ARG A 15 16.49 25.31 21.68
N ARG A 16 17.14 24.48 22.49
CA ARG A 16 17.68 23.19 22.04
C ARG A 16 16.59 22.13 21.94
N ALA A 17 15.69 22.05 22.92
CA ALA A 17 14.54 21.16 22.90
C ALA A 17 13.64 21.40 21.67
N VAL A 18 13.34 22.65 21.34
CA VAL A 18 12.56 23.01 20.13
C VAL A 18 13.29 22.66 18.82
N ARG A 19 14.62 22.55 18.85
CA ARG A 19 15.42 22.20 17.67
C ARG A 19 15.56 20.68 17.48
N ASP A 20 15.55 19.93 18.58
CA ASP A 20 15.60 18.46 18.57
C ASP A 20 14.21 17.86 18.22
N ASP A 21 13.11 18.54 18.56
CA ASP A 21 11.72 18.10 18.26
C ASP A 21 11.35 18.12 16.76
N ALA A 22 12.13 18.85 15.94
CA ALA A 22 11.83 19.09 14.53
C ALA A 22 12.82 18.43 13.56
N TRP A 23 13.74 17.60 14.04
CA TRP A 23 14.77 16.98 13.22
C TRP A 23 14.46 15.50 12.96
N VAL A 24 13.65 15.24 11.93
CA VAL A 24 13.50 13.90 11.35
C VAL A 24 14.54 13.76 10.22
N PRO A 25 15.47 12.80 10.28
CA PRO A 25 16.39 12.54 9.18
C PRO A 25 15.62 12.29 7.87
N ALA A 26 16.10 12.78 6.73
CA ALA A 26 15.39 12.67 5.45
C ALA A 26 14.93 11.23 5.12
N ARG A 27 15.80 10.24 5.37
CA ARG A 27 15.47 8.81 5.21
C ARG A 27 14.34 8.32 6.10
N VAL A 28 14.22 8.87 7.32
CA VAL A 28 13.12 8.53 8.24
C VAL A 28 11.83 9.23 7.81
N ALA A 29 11.91 10.44 7.26
CA ALA A 29 10.74 11.14 6.73
C ALA A 29 10.17 10.44 5.49
N GLU A 30 11.05 10.01 4.57
CA GLU A 30 10.70 9.23 3.37
C GLU A 30 10.05 7.89 3.74
N GLN A 31 10.60 7.16 4.71
CA GLN A 31 9.99 5.91 5.20
C GLN A 31 8.62 6.12 5.86
N LEU A 32 8.40 7.25 6.52
CA LEU A 32 7.11 7.58 7.12
C LEU A 32 6.08 8.02 6.06
N GLU A 33 6.53 8.67 4.99
CA GLU A 33 5.68 9.05 3.85
C GLU A 33 5.20 7.82 3.10
N ILE A 34 6.10 6.90 2.76
CA ILE A 34 5.76 5.60 2.13
C ILE A 34 4.78 4.80 3.02
N ALA A 35 5.00 4.77 4.33
CA ALA A 35 4.10 4.08 5.26
C ALA A 35 2.70 4.73 5.33
N ALA A 36 2.62 6.06 5.27
CA ALA A 36 1.34 6.77 5.26
C ALA A 36 0.60 6.58 3.94
N GLU A 37 1.31 6.60 2.80
CA GLU A 37 0.73 6.33 1.49
C GLU A 37 0.18 4.89 1.40
N LEU A 38 0.89 3.92 1.97
CA LEU A 38 0.43 2.53 2.05
C LEU A 38 -0.79 2.37 2.99
N GLU A 39 -0.81 3.07 4.12
CA GLU A 39 -1.97 3.09 5.04
C GLU A 39 -3.20 3.71 4.37
N ASP A 40 -3.03 4.82 3.65
CA ASP A 40 -4.10 5.45 2.88
C ASP A 40 -4.58 4.53 1.73
N PHE A 41 -3.65 3.82 1.07
CA PHE A 41 -3.96 2.84 0.03
C PHE A 41 -4.81 1.68 0.57
N ASP A 42 -4.37 1.06 1.67
CA ASP A 42 -5.09 -0.01 2.36
C ASP A 42 -6.50 0.44 2.80
N ALA A 43 -6.60 1.63 3.42
CA ALA A 43 -7.86 2.16 3.90
C ALA A 43 -8.87 2.34 2.75
N ARG A 44 -8.41 2.83 1.58
CA ARG A 44 -9.26 3.03 0.40
C ARG A 44 -9.73 1.72 -0.21
N LEU A 45 -8.88 0.69 -0.26
CA LEU A 45 -9.27 -0.64 -0.72
C LEU A 45 -10.27 -1.29 0.25
N THR A 46 -9.98 -1.23 1.54
CA THR A 46 -10.82 -1.80 2.60
C THR A 46 -12.20 -1.15 2.67
N GLU A 47 -12.30 0.18 2.47
CA GLU A 47 -13.59 0.89 2.42
C GLU A 47 -14.51 0.36 1.30
N ARG A 48 -13.91 -0.17 0.23
CA ARG A 48 -14.64 -0.75 -0.91
C ARG A 48 -14.97 -2.23 -0.73
N GLY A 49 -14.35 -2.90 0.24
CA GLY A 49 -14.59 -4.31 0.57
C GLY A 49 -13.49 -5.27 0.13
N TRP A 50 -12.32 -4.76 -0.26
CA TRP A 50 -11.13 -5.59 -0.40
C TRP A 50 -10.63 -6.04 0.98
N GLU A 51 -10.05 -7.23 1.03
CA GLU A 51 -9.52 -7.81 2.26
C GLU A 51 -8.00 -7.99 2.13
N PHE A 52 -7.27 -7.51 3.13
CA PHE A 52 -5.81 -7.69 3.20
C PHE A 52 -5.47 -9.16 3.46
N SER A 53 -4.53 -9.70 2.69
CA SER A 53 -3.99 -11.04 2.89
C SER A 53 -2.79 -10.97 3.83
N GLU A 54 -2.94 -11.56 5.02
CA GLU A 54 -1.82 -11.75 5.96
C GLU A 54 -0.90 -12.91 5.55
N ASP A 55 -1.36 -13.77 4.64
CA ASP A 55 -0.70 -15.01 4.22
C ASP A 55 0.10 -14.81 2.92
N VAL A 56 0.90 -13.75 2.84
CA VAL A 56 1.85 -13.50 1.74
C VAL A 56 3.28 -13.74 2.19
N ASP A 57 4.14 -14.19 1.28
CA ASP A 57 5.57 -14.29 1.55
C ASP A 57 6.26 -12.92 1.52
N ASP A 58 7.47 -12.87 2.09
CA ASP A 58 8.28 -11.64 2.13
C ASP A 58 8.69 -11.15 0.71
N GLU A 59 8.58 -12.00 -0.32
CA GLU A 59 8.89 -11.65 -1.73
C GLU A 59 7.70 -10.95 -2.40
N THR A 60 6.47 -11.29 -1.98
CA THR A 60 5.21 -10.71 -2.47
C THR A 60 4.92 -9.35 -1.86
N GLY A 61 5.42 -9.08 -0.64
CA GLY A 61 5.26 -7.79 0.05
C GLY A 61 3.90 -7.63 0.69
N ALA A 62 2.91 -7.15 -0.06
CA ALA A 62 1.54 -6.93 0.42
C ALA A 62 0.52 -7.34 -0.65
N ALA A 63 -0.58 -8.00 -0.25
CA ALA A 63 -1.65 -8.34 -1.17
C ALA A 63 -3.04 -8.11 -0.57
N TRP A 64 -3.99 -7.81 -1.44
CA TRP A 64 -5.40 -7.69 -1.14
C TRP A 64 -6.18 -8.54 -2.13
N TYR A 65 -7.24 -9.19 -1.66
CA TYR A 65 -8.15 -9.94 -2.52
C TYR A 65 -9.54 -9.31 -2.51
N TRP A 66 -10.27 -9.51 -3.60
CA TRP A 66 -11.64 -9.04 -3.77
C TRP A 66 -12.63 -10.21 -3.59
N PRO A 67 -13.20 -10.42 -2.38
CA PRO A 67 -13.97 -11.64 -2.07
C PRO A 67 -15.17 -11.84 -2.99
N ALA A 68 -15.77 -10.74 -3.48
CA ALA A 68 -16.91 -10.82 -4.37
C ALA A 68 -16.60 -11.38 -5.77
N SER A 69 -15.32 -11.60 -6.11
CA SER A 69 -14.87 -12.24 -7.36
C SER A 69 -14.50 -13.71 -7.20
N GLU A 70 -14.55 -14.28 -5.99
CA GLU A 70 -14.18 -15.67 -5.73
C GLU A 70 -14.97 -16.65 -6.63
N ALA A 71 -14.26 -17.59 -7.24
CA ALA A 71 -14.84 -18.62 -8.11
C ALA A 71 -14.06 -19.93 -8.04
N GLU A 72 -14.74 -21.05 -8.31
CA GLU A 72 -14.06 -22.34 -8.47
C GLU A 72 -13.28 -22.35 -9.79
N VAL A 73 -11.97 -22.60 -9.69
CA VAL A 73 -11.05 -22.71 -10.83
C VAL A 73 -10.53 -24.14 -10.96
N ALA A 74 -10.16 -24.54 -12.18
CA ALA A 74 -9.79 -25.93 -12.45
C ALA A 74 -8.40 -26.30 -11.91
N ASP A 75 -7.49 -25.33 -11.80
CA ASP A 75 -6.10 -25.52 -11.37
C ASP A 75 -5.63 -24.33 -10.52
N GLU A 76 -5.86 -24.41 -9.21
CA GLU A 76 -5.49 -23.37 -8.24
C GLU A 76 -3.97 -23.20 -8.09
N ASP A 77 -3.15 -24.13 -8.60
CA ASP A 77 -1.70 -24.02 -8.61
C ASP A 77 -1.20 -23.15 -9.80
N GLU A 78 -2.02 -22.96 -10.84
CA GLU A 78 -1.67 -22.19 -12.04
C GLU A 78 -2.38 -20.83 -12.12
N VAL A 79 -3.60 -20.72 -11.59
CA VAL A 79 -4.40 -19.48 -11.64
C VAL A 79 -4.98 -19.10 -10.28
N VAL A 80 -5.24 -17.82 -10.09
CA VAL A 80 -5.87 -17.33 -8.85
C VAL A 80 -7.37 -17.63 -8.83
N ASN A 81 -7.91 -18.08 -7.70
CA ASN A 81 -9.34 -18.34 -7.51
C ASN A 81 -10.15 -17.08 -7.13
N VAL A 82 -9.48 -15.95 -6.91
CA VAL A 82 -10.04 -14.64 -6.58
C VAL A 82 -9.20 -13.56 -7.23
N THR A 83 -9.77 -12.39 -7.52
CA THR A 83 -8.99 -11.26 -8.05
C THR A 83 -8.12 -10.69 -6.94
N VAL A 84 -6.83 -10.51 -7.22
CA VAL A 84 -5.81 -10.07 -6.25
C VAL A 84 -5.09 -8.83 -6.76
N VAL A 85 -4.83 -7.89 -5.85
CA VAL A 85 -3.91 -6.76 -6.02
C VAL A 85 -2.68 -7.02 -5.16
N LEU A 86 -1.48 -6.90 -5.73
CA LEU A 86 -0.21 -7.09 -5.04
C LEU A 86 0.68 -5.85 -5.18
N LEU A 87 1.40 -5.52 -4.12
CA LEU A 87 2.46 -4.51 -4.11
C LEU A 87 3.77 -5.21 -3.74
N THR A 88 4.69 -5.28 -4.71
CA THR A 88 5.97 -5.98 -4.51
C THR A 88 7.01 -5.05 -3.89
N PRO A 89 7.97 -5.59 -3.12
CA PRO A 89 9.14 -4.82 -2.67
C PRO A 89 10.08 -4.44 -3.83
N GLU A 90 10.05 -5.16 -4.95
CA GLU A 90 10.90 -4.91 -6.12
C GLU A 90 10.57 -3.59 -6.80
N ASP A 91 9.29 -3.24 -6.85
CA ASP A 91 8.78 -1.98 -7.39
C ASP A 91 8.65 -0.88 -6.34
N GLU A 92 9.27 -1.06 -5.17
CA GLU A 92 9.21 -0.15 -4.03
C GLU A 92 7.78 0.20 -3.57
N GLY A 93 6.80 -0.65 -3.91
CA GLY A 93 5.37 -0.40 -3.65
C GLY A 93 4.72 0.67 -4.55
N GLU A 94 5.39 1.11 -5.62
CA GLU A 94 4.87 2.14 -6.54
C GLU A 94 3.97 1.56 -7.65
N VAL A 95 4.10 0.25 -7.90
CA VAL A 95 3.36 -0.49 -8.93
C VAL A 95 2.44 -1.51 -8.28
N ALA A 96 1.15 -1.44 -8.65
CA ALA A 96 0.13 -2.42 -8.30
C ALA A 96 0.01 -3.47 -9.41
N HIS A 97 0.24 -4.71 -9.02
CA HIS A 97 0.04 -5.90 -9.84
C HIS A 97 -1.37 -6.42 -9.62
N VAL A 98 -2.14 -6.61 -10.67
CA VAL A 98 -3.51 -7.12 -10.61
C VAL A 98 -3.58 -8.44 -11.36
N VAL A 99 -3.99 -9.49 -10.66
CA VAL A 99 -4.25 -10.80 -11.26
C VAL A 99 -5.74 -11.09 -11.14
N PHE A 100 -6.40 -11.29 -12.28
CA PHE A 100 -7.83 -11.56 -12.34
C PHE A 100 -8.16 -13.01 -12.01
N VAL A 101 -9.31 -13.23 -11.37
CA VAL A 101 -9.83 -14.58 -11.10
C VAL A 101 -9.82 -15.47 -12.36
N GLY A 102 -9.28 -16.68 -12.19
CA GLY A 102 -9.12 -17.69 -13.23
C GLY A 102 -8.05 -17.38 -14.27
N THR A 103 -7.13 -16.46 -13.97
CA THR A 103 -6.00 -16.13 -14.84
C THR A 103 -4.68 -16.13 -14.08
N ALA A 104 -3.58 -16.07 -14.84
CA ALA A 104 -2.21 -15.90 -14.35
C ALA A 104 -1.55 -14.65 -14.94
N ASP A 105 -2.33 -13.83 -15.65
CA ASP A 105 -1.82 -12.63 -16.32
C ASP A 105 -1.62 -11.52 -15.30
N ASP A 106 -0.43 -10.92 -15.30
CA ASP A 106 -0.06 -9.79 -14.45
C ASP A 106 -0.38 -8.47 -15.16
N TYR A 107 -1.32 -7.70 -14.61
CA TYR A 107 -1.65 -6.35 -15.06
C TYR A 107 -1.03 -5.32 -14.12
N GLN A 108 -0.19 -4.45 -14.66
CA GLN A 108 0.58 -3.48 -13.88
C GLN A 108 -0.02 -2.08 -14.03
N PHE A 109 -0.26 -1.42 -12.89
CA PHE A 109 -0.75 -0.05 -12.81
C PHE A 109 0.10 0.75 -11.83
N ASN A 110 0.26 2.05 -12.03
CA ASN A 110 0.65 2.88 -10.90
C ASN A 110 -0.52 3.01 -9.90
N LEU A 111 -0.23 3.40 -8.66
CA LEU A 111 -1.25 3.46 -7.60
C LEU A 111 -2.45 4.36 -7.95
N SER A 112 -2.23 5.46 -8.67
CA SER A 112 -3.32 6.37 -9.05
C SER A 112 -4.21 5.76 -10.14
N GLU A 113 -3.59 5.20 -11.19
CA GLU A 113 -4.27 4.52 -12.29
C GLU A 113 -5.09 3.32 -11.80
N LEU A 114 -4.58 2.56 -10.83
CA LEU A 114 -5.33 1.46 -10.22
C LEU A 114 -6.69 1.95 -9.73
N PHE A 115 -6.73 3.04 -8.98
CA PHE A 115 -7.98 3.57 -8.45
C PHE A 115 -8.91 4.16 -9.52
N GLU A 116 -8.36 4.64 -10.64
CA GLU A 116 -9.18 5.08 -11.79
C GLU A 116 -9.86 3.89 -12.48
N HIS A 117 -9.21 2.73 -12.47
CA HIS A 117 -9.70 1.50 -13.11
C HIS A 117 -10.38 0.52 -12.15
N LEU A 118 -10.39 0.82 -10.85
CA LEU A 118 -10.82 -0.12 -9.81
C LEU A 118 -12.27 -0.59 -9.99
N ASP A 119 -13.19 0.28 -10.43
CA ASP A 119 -14.57 -0.10 -10.73
C ASP A 119 -14.66 -1.17 -11.84
N THR A 120 -13.75 -1.11 -12.83
CA THR A 120 -13.69 -2.10 -13.91
C THR A 120 -13.08 -3.41 -13.41
N ILE A 121 -12.04 -3.32 -12.58
CA ILE A 121 -11.39 -4.48 -11.96
C ILE A 121 -12.39 -5.24 -11.08
N GLU A 122 -13.09 -4.53 -10.19
CA GLU A 122 -14.06 -5.10 -9.25
C GLU A 122 -15.30 -5.70 -9.93
N ALA A 123 -15.61 -5.28 -11.16
CA ALA A 123 -16.74 -5.76 -11.94
C ALA A 123 -16.45 -7.08 -12.67
N TYR A 124 -15.19 -7.41 -12.95
CA TYR A 124 -14.83 -8.62 -13.68
C TYR A 124 -15.20 -9.89 -12.91
N ARG A 125 -15.80 -10.87 -13.59
CA ARG A 125 -16.05 -12.21 -13.06
C ARG A 125 -15.52 -13.27 -14.01
N LEU A 126 -15.22 -14.45 -13.45
CA LEU A 126 -14.75 -15.59 -14.23
C LEU A 126 -15.72 -15.91 -15.38
N GLY A 127 -15.22 -15.90 -16.61
CA GLY A 127 -15.99 -16.14 -17.83
C GLY A 127 -16.45 -14.87 -18.56
N ASP A 128 -16.29 -13.69 -17.96
CA ASP A 128 -16.45 -12.42 -18.66
C ASP A 128 -15.30 -12.18 -19.64
N PRO A 129 -15.51 -11.36 -20.69
CA PRO A 129 -14.40 -10.92 -21.52
C PRO A 129 -13.39 -10.14 -20.68
N MET A 130 -12.10 -10.38 -20.94
CA MET A 130 -11.01 -9.70 -20.23
C MET A 130 -11.14 -8.17 -20.39
N PRO A 131 -11.03 -7.39 -19.30
CA PRO A 131 -11.04 -5.93 -19.37
C PRO A 131 -9.90 -5.40 -20.23
N VAL A 132 -10.13 -4.25 -20.88
CA VAL A 132 -9.11 -3.54 -21.65
C VAL A 132 -8.92 -2.17 -21.02
N PHE A 133 -7.69 -1.89 -20.61
CA PHE A 133 -7.26 -0.62 -20.03
C PHE A 133 -6.55 0.20 -21.12
N ALA A 134 -6.79 1.51 -21.14
CA ALA A 134 -6.38 2.41 -22.22
C ALA A 134 -5.49 3.56 -21.71
#